data_AF-A0A135RQ54-F1
#
_entry.id   AF-A0A135RQ54-F1
#
_cell.length_a   1.000
_cell.length_b   1.000
_cell.length_c   1.000
_cell.angle_alpha   90.00
_cell.angle_beta   90.00
_cell.angle_gamma   90.00
#
_symmetry.space_group_name_H-M   'P 1'
#
loop_
_entity.id
_entity.type
_entity.pdbx_description
1 polymer ?
#
loop_
_entity_poly.entity_id
_entity_poly.type
_entity_poly.pdbx_seq_one_letter_code
_entity_poly.pdbx_strand_id
1 'polypeptide(L)'
;MAAGHGLFFFIPGNPGLVDYYTDFFDALKARIGWADGHIHVHGRDLFGFRDDSHEPFSKDSPPYDVEHQIELVFDHLASLRRTDSSRNAPGKKGEPYDFVMIAGHSVGSYIALEIFHRHLKDPSRAPHLKLLTGMLLFPTVTHISKSPSGKQMELIRTTPFLNNTAHVIAQKFLSLWPAVALRWFVGNVLGMGPKAADVTTSFLKSRDGVWQAIHMGKDEMKVITEEKWDKELWEVEEDDVGNGKRAAPRFFFFFAKRDHWVGDHFRDHFIRAREKHIENGWARVEIDDTGLPHAFCTTEKNSEIIAAKVAEWLKEVWDGLAQPTA
;
A
#
# COMPACT_ATOMS: atom_id res chain seq x y z
N MET A 1 -29.30 11.92 3.66
CA MET A 1 -28.14 12.79 3.39
C MET A 1 -27.19 11.99 2.52
N ALA A 2 -26.78 12.53 1.37
CA ALA A 2 -25.79 11.88 0.52
C ALA A 2 -24.49 11.76 1.34
N ALA A 3 -23.98 10.55 1.55
CA ALA A 3 -22.66 10.40 2.14
C ALA A 3 -21.65 11.15 1.27
N GLY A 4 -20.72 11.86 1.93
CA GLY A 4 -19.83 12.83 1.28
C GLY A 4 -18.94 12.24 0.19
N HIS A 5 -18.06 13.07 -0.37
CA HIS A 5 -17.13 12.67 -1.41
C HIS A 5 -15.85 12.10 -0.79
N GLY A 6 -15.67 10.79 -0.93
CA GLY A 6 -14.53 10.04 -0.41
C GLY A 6 -13.42 9.83 -1.44
N LEU A 7 -12.18 9.75 -0.98
CA LEU A 7 -11.04 9.24 -1.76
C LEU A 7 -10.60 7.89 -1.19
N PHE A 8 -10.57 6.86 -2.03
CA PHE A 8 -9.83 5.63 -1.75
C PHE A 8 -8.47 5.73 -2.45
N PHE A 9 -7.41 5.89 -1.66
CA PHE A 9 -6.04 6.04 -2.14
C PHE A 9 -5.23 4.77 -1.91
N PHE A 10 -4.69 4.17 -2.97
CA PHE A 10 -3.96 2.92 -2.88
C PHE A 10 -2.44 3.11 -3.08
N ILE A 11 -1.65 2.55 -2.17
CA ILE A 11 -0.18 2.58 -2.17
C ILE A 11 0.35 1.17 -2.45
N PRO A 12 1.05 0.96 -3.59
CA PRO A 12 1.56 -0.36 -3.96
C PRO A 12 2.74 -0.80 -3.07
N GLY A 13 3.07 -2.09 -3.15
CA GLY A 13 4.27 -2.64 -2.50
C GLY A 13 5.53 -2.44 -3.35
N ASN A 14 6.64 -3.11 -3.01
CA ASN A 14 7.87 -3.15 -3.81
C ASN A 14 7.86 -4.38 -4.73
N PRO A 15 8.06 -4.28 -6.06
CA PRO A 15 8.25 -3.06 -6.87
C PRO A 15 7.02 -2.16 -6.92
N GLY A 16 7.25 -0.85 -6.78
CA GLY A 16 6.23 0.20 -6.64
C GLY A 16 5.46 0.55 -7.90
N LEU A 17 5.01 -0.44 -8.67
CA LEU A 17 4.25 -0.23 -9.91
C LEU A 17 2.77 -0.52 -9.67
N VAL A 18 1.91 0.46 -9.92
CA VAL A 18 0.46 0.36 -9.74
C VAL A 18 -0.18 -0.60 -10.74
N ASP A 19 0.43 -0.79 -11.92
CA ASP A 19 -0.11 -1.66 -12.97
C ASP A 19 -0.23 -3.12 -12.53
N TYR A 20 0.56 -3.58 -11.55
CA TYR A 20 0.38 -4.90 -10.93
C TYR A 20 -1.02 -5.08 -10.33
N TYR A 21 -1.66 -3.99 -9.92
CA TYR A 21 -2.94 -4.00 -9.22
C TYR A 21 -4.11 -3.73 -10.17
N THR A 22 -3.90 -3.75 -11.49
CA THR A 22 -4.96 -3.52 -12.47
C THR A 22 -6.15 -4.46 -12.25
N ASP A 23 -5.90 -5.77 -12.12
CA ASP A 23 -6.96 -6.75 -11.86
C ASP A 23 -7.68 -6.49 -10.52
N PHE A 24 -6.94 -6.01 -9.51
CA PHE A 24 -7.50 -5.62 -8.21
C PHE A 24 -8.42 -4.40 -8.35
N PHE A 25 -8.00 -3.36 -9.07
CA PHE A 25 -8.82 -2.16 -9.26
C PHE A 25 -10.06 -2.44 -10.14
N ASP A 26 -9.92 -3.22 -11.20
CA ASP A 26 -11.02 -3.64 -12.06
C ASP A 26 -12.07 -4.39 -11.21
N ALA A 27 -11.62 -5.37 -10.43
CA ALA A 27 -12.46 -6.16 -9.54
C ALA A 27 -13.10 -5.30 -8.42
N LEU A 28 -12.35 -4.37 -7.83
CA LEU A 28 -12.84 -3.49 -6.77
C LEU A 28 -13.92 -2.56 -7.30
N LYS A 29 -13.66 -1.89 -8.43
CA LYS A 29 -14.59 -0.95 -9.06
C LYS A 29 -15.91 -1.61 -9.42
N ALA A 30 -15.87 -2.85 -9.92
CA ALA A 30 -17.08 -3.64 -10.19
C ALA A 30 -17.93 -3.94 -8.94
N ARG A 31 -17.30 -3.98 -7.75
CA ARG A 31 -17.96 -4.33 -6.47
C ARG A 31 -18.43 -3.10 -5.68
N ILE A 32 -17.86 -1.93 -5.93
CA ILE A 32 -18.24 -0.68 -5.27
C ILE A 32 -19.19 0.20 -6.09
N GLY A 33 -19.97 -0.39 -7.00
CA GLY A 33 -20.96 0.35 -7.80
C GLY A 33 -22.03 1.07 -6.97
N TRP A 34 -22.23 0.64 -5.72
CA TRP A 34 -23.08 1.35 -4.75
C TRP A 34 -22.52 2.73 -4.32
N ALA A 35 -21.24 2.98 -4.55
CA ALA A 35 -20.53 4.22 -4.24
C ALA A 35 -20.29 5.11 -5.47
N ASP A 36 -20.96 4.82 -6.58
CA ASP A 36 -20.71 5.48 -7.86
C ASP A 36 -20.80 7.01 -7.75
N GLY A 37 -19.74 7.69 -8.15
CA GLY A 37 -19.59 9.14 -8.05
C GLY A 37 -19.28 9.68 -6.64
N HIS A 38 -19.41 8.87 -5.59
CA HIS A 38 -19.10 9.29 -4.22
C HIS A 38 -17.68 8.94 -3.79
N ILE A 39 -17.20 7.74 -4.14
CA ILE A 39 -15.83 7.31 -3.82
C ILE A 39 -14.98 7.36 -5.10
N HIS A 40 -13.99 8.24 -5.12
CA HIS A 40 -12.97 8.24 -6.15
C HIS A 40 -11.86 7.26 -5.77
N VAL A 41 -11.55 6.31 -6.66
CA VAL A 41 -10.44 5.37 -6.50
C VAL A 41 -9.21 5.93 -7.21
N HIS A 42 -8.13 6.14 -6.47
CA HIS A 42 -6.86 6.63 -6.99
C HIS A 42 -5.72 5.69 -6.55
N GLY A 43 -4.92 5.24 -7.50
CA GLY A 43 -3.66 4.55 -7.25
C GLY A 43 -2.56 5.18 -8.08
N ARG A 44 -1.31 5.07 -7.64
CA ARG A 44 -0.15 5.49 -8.43
C ARG A 44 1.08 4.66 -8.12
N ASP A 45 2.03 4.66 -9.05
CA ASP A 45 3.36 4.12 -8.81
C ASP A 45 4.03 4.83 -7.64
N LEU A 46 4.91 4.16 -6.90
CA LEU A 46 5.90 4.83 -6.07
C LEU A 46 6.89 5.59 -6.98
N PHE A 47 7.47 6.65 -6.46
CA PHE A 47 8.36 7.51 -7.25
C PHE A 47 9.64 6.74 -7.62
N GLY A 48 10.20 7.00 -8.80
CA GLY A 48 11.46 6.39 -9.22
C GLY A 48 11.34 5.00 -9.88
N PHE A 49 10.12 4.46 -10.02
CA PHE A 49 9.92 3.15 -10.65
C PHE A 49 9.66 3.21 -12.17
N ARG A 50 9.25 4.36 -12.70
CA ARG A 50 9.14 4.58 -14.15
C ARG A 50 10.21 5.55 -14.63
N ASP A 51 10.93 5.15 -15.67
CA ASP A 51 12.05 5.92 -16.21
C ASP A 51 11.65 7.32 -16.74
N ASP A 52 10.36 7.53 -17.07
CA ASP A 52 9.80 8.81 -17.54
C ASP A 52 9.35 9.72 -16.40
N SER A 53 9.34 9.24 -15.16
CA SER A 53 8.92 10.01 -13.98
C SER A 53 10.07 10.64 -13.22
N HIS A 54 11.32 10.46 -13.66
CA HIS A 54 12.51 11.00 -13.00
C HIS A 54 13.72 11.06 -13.95
N GLU A 55 14.67 11.93 -13.60
CA GLU A 55 15.98 11.93 -14.25
C GLU A 55 16.76 10.64 -13.94
N PRO A 56 17.62 10.16 -14.86
CA PRO A 56 18.40 8.95 -14.65
C PRO A 56 19.16 8.95 -13.33
N PHE A 57 19.06 7.84 -12.59
CA PHE A 57 19.79 7.74 -11.33
C PHE A 57 21.29 7.71 -11.56
N SER A 58 22.01 8.28 -10.61
CA SER A 58 23.47 8.35 -10.61
C SER A 58 23.99 8.23 -9.18
N LYS A 59 25.32 8.27 -9.00
CA LYS A 59 25.89 8.32 -7.65
C LYS A 59 25.51 9.59 -6.89
N ASP A 60 25.32 10.69 -7.62
CA ASP A 60 24.99 12.01 -7.06
C ASP A 60 23.48 12.24 -6.96
N SER A 61 22.68 11.39 -7.60
CA SER A 61 21.22 11.37 -7.52
C SER A 61 20.76 9.92 -7.37
N PRO A 62 20.88 9.36 -6.16
CA PRO A 62 20.56 7.96 -5.92
C PRO A 62 19.04 7.71 -6.03
N PRO A 63 18.64 6.43 -6.13
CA PRO A 63 17.23 6.06 -6.04
C PRO A 63 16.60 6.51 -4.72
N TYR A 64 15.27 6.62 -4.70
CA TYR A 64 14.53 7.13 -3.55
C TYR A 64 14.39 6.07 -2.45
N ASP A 65 14.62 6.47 -1.21
CA ASP A 65 14.47 5.64 -0.02
C ASP A 65 13.05 5.69 0.54
N VAL A 66 12.77 4.94 1.61
CA VAL A 66 11.41 4.85 2.17
C VAL A 66 10.93 6.22 2.68
N GLU A 67 11.83 7.02 3.26
CA GLU A 67 11.53 8.35 3.76
C GLU A 67 11.10 9.31 2.63
N HIS A 68 11.85 9.35 1.52
CA HIS A 68 11.45 10.11 0.35
C HIS A 68 10.10 9.66 -0.22
N GLN A 69 9.83 8.35 -0.22
CA GLN A 69 8.52 7.85 -0.68
C GLN A 69 7.39 8.35 0.22
N ILE A 70 7.56 8.35 1.55
CA ILE A 70 6.55 8.86 2.49
C ILE A 70 6.24 10.32 2.19
N GLU A 71 7.27 11.16 2.06
CA GLU A 71 7.11 12.60 1.82
C GLU A 71 6.41 12.89 0.49
N LEU A 72 6.89 12.27 -0.60
CA LEU A 72 6.32 12.53 -1.93
C LEU A 72 4.90 11.94 -2.07
N VAL A 73 4.61 10.79 -1.44
CA VAL A 73 3.26 10.20 -1.44
C VAL A 73 2.31 11.05 -0.61
N PHE A 74 2.75 11.58 0.53
CA PHE A 74 1.97 12.53 1.31
C PHE A 74 1.63 13.78 0.50
N ASP A 75 2.62 14.41 -0.14
CA ASP A 75 2.41 15.62 -0.94
C ASP A 75 1.43 15.38 -2.09
N HIS A 76 1.59 14.24 -2.79
CA HIS A 76 0.66 13.84 -3.84
C HIS A 76 -0.76 13.66 -3.28
N LEU A 77 -0.92 12.89 -2.21
CA LEU A 77 -2.22 12.66 -1.55
C LEU A 77 -2.87 13.98 -1.14
N ALA A 78 -2.11 14.87 -0.50
CA ALA A 78 -2.57 16.18 -0.05
C ALA A 78 -2.90 17.12 -1.21
N SER A 79 -2.32 16.92 -2.41
CA SER A 79 -2.62 17.69 -3.62
C SER A 79 -3.89 17.25 -4.35
N LEU A 80 -4.36 16.01 -4.12
CA LEU A 80 -5.52 15.48 -4.83
C LEU A 80 -6.78 16.29 -4.51
N ARG A 81 -7.54 16.59 -5.56
CA ARG A 81 -8.83 17.29 -5.48
C ARG A 81 -9.87 16.50 -6.25
N ARG A 82 -11.13 16.79 -5.97
CA ARG A 82 -12.27 16.24 -6.68
C ARG A 82 -12.17 16.58 -8.17
N THR A 83 -12.21 15.57 -9.02
CA THR A 83 -12.00 15.70 -10.47
C THR A 83 -13.30 15.90 -11.23
N ASP A 84 -14.42 15.45 -10.67
CA ASP A 84 -15.73 15.46 -11.29
C ASP A 84 -16.86 15.84 -10.31
N SER A 85 -18.04 15.98 -10.90
CA SER A 85 -19.31 16.15 -10.22
C SER A 85 -20.28 15.24 -10.94
N SER A 86 -20.66 14.14 -10.30
CA SER A 86 -21.58 13.18 -10.90
C SER A 86 -23.02 13.57 -10.59
N ARG A 87 -23.96 13.09 -11.42
CA ARG A 87 -25.39 13.28 -11.15
C ARG A 87 -25.84 12.62 -9.85
N ASN A 88 -25.20 11.51 -9.49
CA ASN A 88 -25.50 10.71 -8.31
C ASN A 88 -24.88 11.32 -7.03
N ALA A 89 -23.78 12.06 -7.18
CA ALA A 89 -23.05 12.71 -6.10
C ALA A 89 -22.63 14.14 -6.49
N PRO A 90 -23.57 15.11 -6.47
CA PRO A 90 -23.26 16.48 -6.83
C PRO A 90 -22.23 17.10 -5.87
N GLY A 91 -21.25 17.81 -6.42
CA GLY A 91 -20.46 18.79 -5.67
C GLY A 91 -19.47 19.54 -6.56
N LYS A 92 -18.54 20.31 -5.98
CA LYS A 92 -17.70 21.22 -6.77
C LYS A 92 -16.36 20.57 -7.11
N LYS A 93 -16.02 20.63 -8.39
CA LYS A 93 -14.69 20.24 -8.89
C LYS A 93 -13.61 21.14 -8.27
N GLY A 94 -12.49 20.55 -7.90
CA GLY A 94 -11.36 21.26 -7.30
C GLY A 94 -11.43 21.40 -5.77
N GLU A 95 -12.52 21.00 -5.13
CA GLU A 95 -12.58 20.92 -3.66
C GLU A 95 -11.80 19.70 -3.13
N PRO A 96 -11.31 19.75 -1.88
CA PRO A 96 -10.82 18.58 -1.15
C PRO A 96 -11.90 17.50 -1.00
N TYR A 97 -11.47 16.28 -0.66
CA TYR A 97 -12.39 15.19 -0.30
C TYR A 97 -12.88 15.36 1.14
N ASP A 98 -14.11 14.94 1.39
CA ASP A 98 -14.72 15.00 2.72
C ASP A 98 -14.10 13.99 3.69
N PHE A 99 -13.57 12.88 3.15
CA PHE A 99 -12.82 11.87 3.89
C PHE A 99 -11.90 11.08 2.95
N VAL A 100 -10.82 10.54 3.51
CA VAL A 100 -9.79 9.79 2.79
C VAL A 100 -9.57 8.45 3.46
N MET A 101 -9.57 7.39 2.67
CA MET A 101 -9.29 6.03 3.07
C MET A 101 -8.04 5.59 2.33
N ILE A 102 -7.00 5.17 3.07
CA ILE A 102 -5.73 4.75 2.47
C ILE A 102 -5.65 3.23 2.52
N ALA A 103 -5.40 2.58 1.40
CA ALA A 103 -5.01 1.18 1.36
C ALA A 103 -3.54 1.06 1.00
N GLY A 104 -2.82 0.19 1.71
CA GLY A 104 -1.42 -0.10 1.45
C GLY A 104 -1.21 -1.59 1.24
N HIS A 105 -0.30 -1.96 0.34
CA HIS A 105 0.20 -3.34 0.24
C HIS A 105 1.66 -3.42 0.66
N SER A 106 2.03 -4.38 1.51
CA SER A 106 3.43 -4.61 1.90
C SER A 106 4.06 -3.32 2.47
N VAL A 107 5.17 -2.83 1.91
CA VAL A 107 5.77 -1.52 2.27
C VAL A 107 4.79 -0.35 2.13
N GLY A 108 3.83 -0.43 1.20
CA GLY A 108 2.77 0.59 1.07
C GLY A 108 1.92 0.71 2.33
N SER A 109 1.76 -0.37 3.11
CA SER A 109 1.11 -0.33 4.42
C SER A 109 1.93 0.44 5.45
N TYR A 110 3.26 0.30 5.42
CA TYR A 110 4.15 1.08 6.28
C TYR A 110 4.07 2.58 5.93
N ILE A 111 4.11 2.91 4.64
CA ILE A 111 3.95 4.29 4.15
C ILE A 111 2.60 4.88 4.59
N ALA A 112 1.52 4.10 4.47
CA ALA A 112 0.19 4.53 4.92
C ALA A 112 0.18 4.87 6.41
N LEU A 113 0.73 4.00 7.27
CA LEU A 113 0.82 4.24 8.71
C LEU A 113 1.65 5.49 9.05
N GLU A 114 2.79 5.68 8.39
CA GLU A 114 3.61 6.89 8.55
C GLU A 114 2.86 8.17 8.16
N ILE A 115 2.09 8.14 7.07
CA ILE A 115 1.24 9.25 6.66
C ILE A 115 0.20 9.57 7.75
N PHE A 116 -0.50 8.56 8.28
CA PHE A 116 -1.44 8.78 9.38
C PHE A 116 -0.74 9.37 10.60
N HIS A 117 0.37 8.78 11.03
CA HIS A 117 1.11 9.20 12.23
C HIS A 117 1.60 10.64 12.13
N ARG A 118 2.25 11.00 11.01
CA ARG A 118 2.79 12.35 10.82
C ARG A 118 1.67 13.40 10.72
N HIS A 119 0.59 13.07 10.01
CA HIS A 119 -0.55 13.98 9.85
C HIS A 119 -1.30 14.22 11.16
N LEU A 120 -1.41 13.21 12.02
CA LEU A 120 -2.03 13.37 13.34
C LEU A 120 -1.21 14.26 14.26
N LYS A 121 0.12 14.16 14.21
CA LYS A 121 1.02 15.00 15.00
C LYS A 121 1.07 16.43 14.51
N ASP A 122 1.05 16.63 13.20
CA ASP A 122 1.09 17.95 12.58
C ASP A 122 0.11 18.05 11.40
N PRO A 123 -1.18 18.35 11.67
CA PRO A 123 -2.18 18.51 10.62
C PRO A 123 -1.98 19.82 9.82
N SER A 124 -1.10 20.72 10.26
CA SER A 124 -0.96 22.07 9.67
C SER A 124 -0.43 22.05 8.24
N ARG A 125 0.30 21.00 7.85
CA ARG A 125 0.82 20.80 6.49
C ARG A 125 -0.31 20.60 5.47
N ALA A 126 -1.41 19.96 5.86
CA ALA A 126 -2.55 19.68 4.99
C ALA A 126 -3.88 19.68 5.76
N PRO A 127 -4.36 20.82 6.30
CA PRO A 127 -5.50 20.86 7.21
C PRO A 127 -6.82 20.43 6.56
N HIS A 128 -6.90 20.40 5.23
CA HIS A 128 -8.03 19.89 4.47
C HIS A 128 -8.05 18.35 4.35
N LEU A 129 -6.96 17.67 4.68
CA LEU A 129 -6.83 16.22 4.54
C LEU A 129 -7.47 15.53 5.75
N LYS A 130 -8.59 14.84 5.51
CA LYS A 130 -9.37 14.13 6.54
C LYS A 130 -9.15 12.62 6.42
N LEU A 131 -8.13 12.11 7.09
CA LEU A 131 -7.79 10.67 7.08
C LEU A 131 -8.75 9.89 7.99
N LEU A 132 -9.56 9.01 7.39
CA LEU A 132 -10.61 8.26 8.08
C LEU A 132 -10.18 6.86 8.50
N THR A 133 -9.68 6.05 7.56
CA THR A 133 -9.30 4.65 7.83
C THR A 133 -8.14 4.19 6.97
N GLY A 134 -7.34 3.27 7.52
CA GLY A 134 -6.24 2.59 6.83
C GLY A 134 -6.55 1.11 6.59
N MET A 135 -6.38 0.61 5.37
CA MET A 135 -6.56 -0.79 4.98
C MET A 135 -5.21 -1.39 4.59
N LEU A 136 -4.65 -2.20 5.48
CA LEU A 136 -3.25 -2.62 5.45
C LEU A 136 -3.18 -4.08 5.02
N LEU A 137 -2.84 -4.29 3.75
CA LEU A 137 -2.84 -5.59 3.08
C LEU A 137 -1.44 -6.19 3.12
N PHE A 138 -1.32 -7.40 3.68
CA PHE A 138 -0.06 -8.10 3.89
C PHE A 138 1.04 -7.19 4.45
N PRO A 139 0.76 -6.47 5.56
CA PRO A 139 1.54 -5.31 5.93
C PRO A 139 2.91 -5.71 6.46
N THR A 140 3.96 -5.10 5.92
CA THR A 140 5.32 -5.25 6.43
C THR A 140 5.57 -4.20 7.51
N VAL A 141 4.99 -4.42 8.70
CA VAL A 141 5.01 -3.42 9.79
C VAL A 141 6.15 -3.61 10.77
N THR A 142 6.72 -4.81 10.87
CA THR A 142 7.83 -5.09 11.79
C THR A 142 8.78 -6.16 11.24
N HIS A 143 10.08 -5.98 11.52
CA HIS A 143 11.18 -6.94 11.32
C HIS A 143 11.21 -7.75 10.01
N ILE A 144 11.11 -7.08 8.86
CA ILE A 144 11.21 -7.75 7.55
C ILE A 144 12.57 -8.44 7.39
N SER A 145 13.66 -7.88 7.95
CA SER A 145 15.02 -8.43 7.85
C SER A 145 15.17 -9.85 8.39
N LYS A 146 14.34 -10.26 9.35
CA LYS A 146 14.39 -11.59 9.96
C LYS A 146 13.60 -12.65 9.18
N SER A 147 12.83 -12.24 8.18
CA SER A 147 12.09 -13.15 7.29
C SER A 147 13.04 -13.90 6.33
N PRO A 148 12.64 -15.05 5.76
CA PRO A 148 13.45 -15.77 4.77
C PRO A 148 13.93 -14.89 3.61
N SER A 149 13.06 -14.04 3.06
CA SER A 149 13.41 -13.08 2.00
C SER A 149 14.28 -11.94 2.53
N GLY A 150 13.98 -11.46 3.75
CA GLY A 150 14.79 -10.45 4.43
C GLY A 150 16.24 -10.87 4.65
N LYS A 151 16.49 -12.15 4.98
CA LYS A 151 17.85 -12.70 5.12
C LYS A 151 18.64 -12.67 3.81
N GLN A 152 17.99 -12.94 2.68
CA GLN A 152 18.64 -12.85 1.37
C GLN A 152 18.97 -11.39 1.01
N MET A 153 18.06 -10.46 1.30
CA MET A 153 18.31 -9.03 1.09
C MET A 153 19.40 -8.50 2.03
N GLU A 154 19.44 -9.00 3.26
CA GLU A 154 20.50 -8.67 4.22
C GLU A 154 21.87 -9.20 3.78
N LEU A 155 21.95 -10.38 3.14
CA LEU A 155 23.18 -10.89 2.54
C LEU A 155 23.70 -9.95 1.42
N ILE A 156 22.81 -9.47 0.55
CA ILE A 156 23.15 -8.50 -0.49
C ILE A 156 23.66 -7.19 0.14
N ARG A 157 23.01 -6.73 1.21
CA ARG A 157 23.37 -5.50 1.93
C ARG A 157 24.72 -5.61 2.66
N THR A 158 24.96 -6.73 3.33
CA THR A 158 26.14 -6.92 4.20
C THR A 158 27.40 -7.26 3.42
N THR A 159 27.28 -7.74 2.18
CA THR A 159 28.41 -8.00 1.30
C THR A 159 28.77 -6.73 0.52
N PRO A 160 29.91 -6.04 0.80
CA PRO A 160 30.19 -4.70 0.25
C PRO A 160 30.19 -4.65 -1.29
N PHE A 161 30.68 -5.73 -1.93
CA PHE A 161 30.67 -5.85 -3.39
C PHE A 161 29.23 -5.91 -3.94
N LEU A 162 28.40 -6.81 -3.42
CA LEU A 162 27.01 -6.97 -3.85
C LEU A 162 26.18 -5.73 -3.50
N ASN A 163 26.46 -5.07 -2.39
CA ASN A 163 25.73 -3.88 -2.00
C ASN A 163 25.83 -2.77 -3.08
N ASN A 164 27.01 -2.60 -3.67
CA ASN A 164 27.26 -1.56 -4.67
C ASN A 164 27.01 -2.02 -6.11
N THR A 165 27.05 -3.32 -6.41
CA THR A 165 27.01 -3.83 -7.80
C THR A 165 25.81 -4.71 -8.15
N ALA A 166 24.97 -5.11 -7.20
CA ALA A 166 23.85 -6.03 -7.46
C ALA A 166 22.91 -5.54 -8.56
N HIS A 167 22.58 -4.24 -8.59
CA HIS A 167 21.73 -3.66 -9.64
C HIS A 167 22.41 -3.73 -11.02
N VAL A 168 23.71 -3.44 -11.12
CA VAL A 168 24.49 -3.55 -12.38
C VAL A 168 24.55 -4.99 -12.86
N ILE A 169 24.80 -5.94 -11.95
CA ILE A 169 24.86 -7.37 -12.29
C ILE A 169 23.49 -7.85 -12.78
N ALA A 170 22.41 -7.49 -12.07
CA ALA A 170 21.04 -7.83 -12.45
C ALA A 170 20.69 -7.23 -13.82
N GLN A 171 20.97 -5.94 -14.05
CA GLN A 171 20.69 -5.28 -15.33
C GLN A 171 21.48 -5.89 -16.49
N LYS A 172 22.78 -6.20 -16.29
CA LYS A 172 23.59 -6.88 -17.33
C LYS A 172 23.08 -8.28 -17.62
N PHE A 173 22.61 -9.01 -16.62
CA PHE A 173 22.01 -10.32 -16.84
C PHE A 173 20.68 -10.20 -17.61
N LEU A 174 19.81 -9.27 -17.20
CA LEU A 174 18.50 -9.04 -17.82
C LEU A 174 18.60 -8.43 -19.23
N SER A 175 19.69 -7.72 -19.54
CA SER A 175 19.91 -7.20 -20.90
C SER A 175 20.18 -8.31 -21.91
N LEU A 176 20.73 -9.45 -21.48
CA LEU A 176 20.94 -10.63 -22.33
C LEU A 176 19.63 -11.34 -22.71
N TRP A 177 18.55 -11.12 -21.96
CA TRP A 177 17.26 -11.75 -22.21
C TRP A 177 16.41 -10.93 -23.19
N PRO A 178 15.94 -11.52 -24.30
CA PRO A 178 14.90 -10.91 -25.12
C PRO A 178 13.61 -10.71 -24.31
N ALA A 179 12.92 -9.58 -24.49
CA ALA A 179 11.72 -9.25 -23.71
C ALA A 179 10.64 -10.34 -23.83
N VAL A 180 10.47 -10.93 -25.00
CA VAL A 180 9.50 -12.03 -25.24
C VAL A 180 9.86 -13.28 -24.43
N ALA A 181 11.14 -13.64 -24.35
CA ALA A 181 11.60 -14.80 -23.58
C ALA A 181 11.43 -14.56 -22.07
N LEU A 182 11.74 -13.34 -21.61
CA LEU A 182 11.54 -12.96 -20.22
C LEU A 182 10.06 -12.97 -19.83
N ARG A 183 9.19 -12.40 -20.67
CA ARG A 183 7.73 -12.46 -20.49
C ARG A 183 7.21 -13.88 -20.44
N TRP A 184 7.66 -14.73 -21.36
CA TRP A 184 7.30 -16.14 -21.37
C TRP A 184 7.73 -16.82 -20.06
N PHE A 185 8.96 -16.59 -19.59
CA PHE A 185 9.47 -17.14 -18.35
C PHE A 185 8.65 -16.69 -17.13
N VAL A 186 8.40 -15.39 -17.00
CA VAL A 186 7.62 -14.84 -15.88
C VAL A 186 6.18 -15.36 -15.89
N GLY A 187 5.53 -15.42 -17.05
CA GLY A 187 4.17 -15.94 -17.14
C GLY A 187 4.05 -17.45 -16.92
N ASN A 188 4.93 -18.25 -17.54
CA ASN A 188 4.77 -19.71 -17.59
C ASN A 188 5.55 -20.45 -16.51
N VAL A 189 6.70 -19.91 -16.07
CA VAL A 189 7.55 -20.55 -15.05
C VAL A 189 7.27 -19.97 -13.67
N LEU A 190 7.13 -18.64 -13.56
CA LEU A 190 6.77 -18.00 -12.29
C LEU A 190 5.25 -17.95 -12.06
N GLY A 191 4.44 -18.36 -13.05
CA GLY A 191 2.99 -18.50 -12.92
C GLY A 191 2.24 -17.17 -12.79
N MET A 192 2.85 -16.05 -13.20
CA MET A 192 2.19 -14.75 -13.15
C MET A 192 1.09 -14.64 -14.20
N GLY A 193 -0.01 -13.97 -13.84
CA GLY A 193 -1.07 -13.63 -14.79
C GLY A 193 -0.57 -12.76 -15.94
N PRO A 194 -1.28 -12.68 -17.08
CA PRO A 194 -0.81 -11.97 -18.27
C PRO A 194 -0.42 -10.51 -18.01
N LYS A 195 -1.29 -9.74 -17.32
CA LYS A 195 -1.03 -8.33 -16.98
C LYS A 195 0.19 -8.20 -16.07
N ALA A 196 0.27 -9.00 -14.99
CA ALA A 196 1.41 -8.98 -14.08
C ALA A 196 2.72 -9.35 -14.78
N ALA A 197 2.71 -10.34 -15.68
CA ALA A 197 3.89 -10.73 -16.46
C ALA A 197 4.37 -9.61 -17.39
N ASP A 198 3.45 -8.85 -18.00
CA ASP A 198 3.77 -7.68 -18.83
C ASP A 198 4.43 -6.56 -18.01
N VAL A 199 3.89 -6.29 -16.81
CA VAL A 199 4.43 -5.29 -15.88
C VAL A 199 5.81 -5.72 -15.37
N THR A 200 5.97 -6.97 -14.91
CA THR A 200 7.27 -7.50 -14.47
C THR A 200 8.31 -7.46 -15.59
N THR A 201 7.92 -7.82 -16.81
CA THR A 201 8.86 -7.78 -17.95
C THR A 201 9.32 -6.35 -18.21
N SER A 202 8.38 -5.40 -18.24
CA SER A 202 8.69 -3.98 -18.47
C SER A 202 9.57 -3.41 -17.36
N PHE A 203 9.26 -3.74 -16.10
CA PHE A 203 10.04 -3.40 -14.93
C PHE A 203 11.48 -3.95 -14.97
N LEU A 204 11.64 -5.24 -15.29
CA LEU A 204 12.96 -5.87 -15.34
C LEU A 204 13.81 -5.36 -16.52
N LYS A 205 13.18 -4.77 -17.54
CA LYS A 205 13.85 -4.17 -18.70
C LYS A 205 14.00 -2.65 -18.59
N SER A 206 13.48 -2.01 -17.54
CA SER A 206 13.60 -0.57 -17.37
C SER A 206 15.04 -0.17 -17.02
N ARG A 207 15.37 1.09 -17.29
CA ARG A 207 16.68 1.68 -17.03
C ARG A 207 16.98 1.67 -15.54
N ASP A 208 16.03 2.10 -14.71
CA ASP A 208 16.29 2.39 -13.31
C ASP A 208 15.44 1.58 -12.32
N GLY A 209 14.36 0.95 -12.77
CA GLY A 209 13.40 0.29 -11.88
C GLY A 209 14.02 -0.80 -11.00
N VAL A 210 14.87 -1.66 -11.56
CA VAL A 210 15.56 -2.71 -10.78
C VAL A 210 16.47 -2.10 -9.70
N TRP A 211 17.14 -0.99 -10.00
CA TRP A 211 17.98 -0.30 -9.02
C TRP A 211 17.12 0.33 -7.92
N GLN A 212 16.03 1.01 -8.28
CA GLN A 212 15.05 1.54 -7.34
C GLN A 212 14.50 0.46 -6.40
N ALA A 213 14.07 -0.69 -6.94
CA ALA A 213 13.53 -1.79 -6.15
C ALA A 213 14.54 -2.36 -5.14
N ILE A 214 15.79 -2.58 -5.57
CA ILE A 214 16.86 -3.09 -4.71
C ILE A 214 17.24 -2.04 -3.65
N HIS A 215 17.31 -0.76 -4.04
CA HIS A 215 17.63 0.32 -3.11
C HIS A 215 16.56 0.43 -2.02
N MET A 216 15.29 0.53 -2.43
CA MET A 216 14.15 0.60 -1.52
C MET A 216 14.06 -0.64 -0.63
N GLY A 217 14.22 -1.84 -1.19
CA GLY A 217 14.20 -3.09 -0.42
C GLY A 217 15.32 -3.16 0.63
N LYS A 218 16.50 -2.59 0.37
CA LYS A 218 17.57 -2.49 1.38
C LYS A 218 17.26 -1.48 2.47
N ASP A 219 16.62 -0.38 2.11
CA ASP A 219 16.26 0.68 3.04
C ASP A 219 15.09 0.26 3.95
N GLU A 220 14.09 -0.42 3.38
CA GLU A 220 13.00 -1.09 4.10
C GLU A 220 13.54 -1.97 5.24
N MET A 221 14.61 -2.75 5.02
CA MET A 221 15.22 -3.59 6.07
C MET A 221 15.81 -2.79 7.24
N LYS A 222 16.21 -1.54 7.01
CA LYS A 222 16.78 -0.66 8.04
C LYS A 222 15.70 0.11 8.78
N VAL A 223 14.73 0.63 8.05
CA VAL A 223 13.68 1.51 8.57
C VAL A 223 12.61 0.69 9.29
N ILE A 224 12.14 -0.40 8.67
CA ILE A 224 11.04 -1.23 9.13
C ILE A 224 11.56 -2.29 10.09
N THR A 225 11.79 -1.87 11.33
CA THR A 225 12.36 -2.68 12.39
C THR A 225 11.35 -2.87 13.51
N GLU A 226 11.49 -2.11 14.60
CA GLU A 226 10.58 -2.11 15.73
C GLU A 226 9.48 -1.05 15.55
N GLU A 227 8.35 -1.28 16.22
CA GLU A 227 7.23 -0.35 16.22
C GLU A 227 7.63 0.98 16.87
N LYS A 228 7.48 2.08 16.13
CA LYS A 228 7.85 3.44 16.59
C LYS A 228 6.66 4.38 16.74
N TRP A 229 5.44 3.88 16.49
CA TRP A 229 4.24 4.69 16.52
C TRP A 229 3.71 4.83 17.93
N ASP A 230 3.27 6.04 18.27
CA ASP A 230 2.72 6.35 19.58
C ASP A 230 1.32 5.77 19.72
N LYS A 231 0.85 5.62 20.97
CA LYS A 231 -0.50 5.11 21.25
C LYS A 231 -1.60 5.90 20.55
N GLU A 232 -1.40 7.21 20.41
CA GLU A 232 -2.30 8.16 19.75
C GLU A 232 -2.63 7.79 18.29
N LEU A 233 -1.73 7.10 17.58
CA LEU A 233 -2.03 6.60 16.24
C LEU A 233 -3.17 5.59 16.28
N TRP A 234 -3.19 4.75 17.31
CA TRP A 234 -4.06 3.58 17.42
C TRP A 234 -5.36 3.88 18.17
N GLU A 235 -5.32 4.86 19.06
CA GLU A 235 -6.47 5.31 19.83
C GLU A 235 -7.35 6.22 18.94
N VAL A 236 -8.68 6.12 19.10
CA VAL A 236 -9.62 7.07 18.53
C VAL A 236 -10.08 7.94 19.70
N GLU A 237 -9.88 9.25 19.64
CA GLU A 237 -10.29 10.15 20.72
C GLU A 237 -11.81 10.04 20.95
N GLU A 238 -12.23 10.05 22.22
CA GLU A 238 -13.65 9.90 22.61
C GLU A 238 -14.55 11.00 22.01
N ASP A 239 -13.98 12.15 21.64
CA ASP A 239 -14.71 13.25 20.96
C ASP A 239 -15.11 12.92 19.51
N ASP A 240 -14.45 11.97 18.83
CA ASP A 240 -14.90 11.38 17.55
C ASP A 240 -16.06 10.37 17.76
N VAL A 241 -16.28 9.95 19.01
CA VAL A 241 -17.30 8.96 19.44
C VAL A 241 -18.46 9.63 20.18
N GLY A 242 -18.65 10.95 19.99
CA GLY A 242 -19.67 11.76 20.67
C GLY A 242 -21.14 11.33 20.49
N ASN A 243 -21.43 10.19 19.88
CA ASN A 243 -22.80 9.74 19.61
C ASN A 243 -23.08 8.23 19.80
N GLY A 244 -22.28 7.52 20.61
CA GLY A 244 -22.66 6.20 21.14
C GLY A 244 -22.82 5.06 20.12
N LYS A 245 -22.29 5.20 18.91
CA LYS A 245 -22.18 4.12 17.91
C LYS A 245 -20.71 3.86 17.61
N ARG A 246 -20.32 2.60 17.47
CA ARG A 246 -18.97 2.23 17.03
C ARG A 246 -18.73 2.78 15.63
N ALA A 247 -17.90 3.81 15.52
CA ALA A 247 -17.29 4.20 14.25
C ALA A 247 -16.58 2.97 13.66
N ALA A 248 -16.54 2.86 12.32
CA ALA A 248 -15.80 1.80 11.66
C ALA A 248 -14.34 1.79 12.15
N PRO A 249 -13.66 0.61 12.18
CA PRO A 249 -12.27 0.54 12.62
C PRO A 249 -11.37 1.56 11.91
N ARG A 250 -10.50 2.20 12.69
CA ARG A 250 -9.48 3.12 12.18
C ARG A 250 -8.49 2.38 11.28
N PHE A 251 -8.17 1.13 11.61
CA PHE A 251 -7.28 0.31 10.81
C PHE A 251 -7.82 -1.10 10.60
N PHE A 252 -7.80 -1.56 9.36
CA PHE A 252 -7.98 -2.94 8.96
C PHE A 252 -6.62 -3.54 8.63
N PHE A 253 -6.28 -4.67 9.23
CA PHE A 253 -5.06 -5.41 8.96
C PHE A 253 -5.43 -6.77 8.38
N PHE A 254 -4.80 -7.13 7.27
CA PHE A 254 -4.93 -8.45 6.69
C PHE A 254 -3.58 -9.10 6.51
N PHE A 255 -3.31 -10.09 7.34
CA PHE A 255 -2.05 -10.82 7.33
C PHE A 255 -2.20 -12.16 6.61
N ALA A 256 -1.18 -12.58 5.86
CA ALA A 256 -1.09 -13.98 5.45
C ALA A 256 -0.88 -14.88 6.67
N LYS A 257 -1.50 -16.06 6.68
CA LYS A 257 -1.21 -17.10 7.69
C LYS A 257 0.23 -17.58 7.64
N ARG A 258 0.81 -17.65 6.44
CA ARG A 258 2.23 -17.91 6.19
C ARG A 258 2.75 -16.86 5.22
N ASP A 259 3.52 -15.92 5.74
CA ASP A 259 4.15 -14.86 4.95
C ASP A 259 5.67 -15.02 4.96
N HIS A 260 6.30 -15.05 3.79
CA HIS A 260 7.76 -15.12 3.68
C HIS A 260 8.45 -13.76 3.90
N TRP A 261 7.68 -12.68 4.04
CA TRP A 261 8.16 -11.33 4.31
C TRP A 261 7.89 -10.86 5.73
N VAL A 262 6.93 -11.45 6.43
CA VAL A 262 6.62 -11.14 7.84
C VAL A 262 6.71 -12.42 8.67
N GLY A 263 7.64 -12.49 9.62
CA GLY A 263 7.75 -13.65 10.49
C GLY A 263 6.51 -13.81 11.38
N ASP A 264 5.97 -15.03 11.49
CA ASP A 264 4.74 -15.31 12.25
C ASP A 264 4.79 -14.76 13.69
N HIS A 265 5.94 -14.86 14.35
CA HIS A 265 6.13 -14.34 15.71
C HIS A 265 6.00 -12.81 15.81
N PHE A 266 6.35 -12.07 14.74
CA PHE A 266 6.22 -10.61 14.71
C PHE A 266 4.79 -10.19 14.47
N ARG A 267 4.07 -10.88 13.59
CA ARG A 267 2.62 -10.74 13.44
C ARG A 267 1.93 -10.99 14.77
N ASP A 268 2.19 -12.12 15.40
CA ASP A 268 1.50 -12.51 16.63
C ASP A 268 1.81 -11.52 17.78
N HIS A 269 3.04 -11.01 17.85
CA HIS A 269 3.39 -9.95 18.80
C HIS A 269 2.64 -8.65 18.50
N PHE A 270 2.58 -8.24 17.23
CA PHE A 270 1.84 -7.05 16.78
C PHE A 270 0.35 -7.13 17.13
N ILE A 271 -0.25 -8.31 16.96
CA ILE A 271 -1.65 -8.58 17.32
C ILE A 271 -1.84 -8.50 18.83
N ARG A 272 -0.99 -9.18 19.61
CA ARG A 272 -1.06 -9.14 21.08
C ARG A 272 -0.93 -7.74 21.64
N ALA A 273 -0.01 -6.94 21.09
CA ALA A 273 0.17 -5.54 21.48
C ALA A 273 -1.09 -4.68 21.24
N ARG A 274 -2.01 -5.15 20.39
CA ARG A 274 -3.25 -4.45 19.97
C ARG A 274 -4.53 -5.13 20.42
N GLU A 275 -4.46 -6.15 21.29
CA GLU A 275 -5.65 -6.87 21.77
C GLU A 275 -6.71 -5.90 22.30
N LYS A 276 -6.33 -4.91 23.11
CA LYS A 276 -7.26 -3.90 23.63
C LYS A 276 -7.88 -3.03 22.53
N HIS A 277 -7.12 -2.64 21.50
CA HIS A 277 -7.66 -1.86 20.38
C HIS A 277 -8.63 -2.68 19.54
N ILE A 278 -8.38 -3.98 19.40
CA ILE A 278 -9.26 -4.94 18.73
C ILE A 278 -10.54 -5.13 19.54
N GLU A 279 -10.42 -5.33 20.85
CA GLU A 279 -11.54 -5.43 21.79
C GLU A 279 -12.41 -4.17 21.79
N ASN A 280 -11.79 -2.99 21.72
CA ASN A 280 -12.46 -1.70 21.62
C ASN A 280 -13.10 -1.45 20.24
N GLY A 281 -12.67 -2.19 19.21
CA GLY A 281 -13.15 -2.07 17.83
C GLY A 281 -12.44 -1.00 17.00
N TRP A 282 -11.34 -0.43 17.50
CA TRP A 282 -10.54 0.57 16.79
C TRP A 282 -9.64 -0.03 15.71
N ALA A 283 -9.27 -1.30 15.86
CA ALA A 283 -8.52 -2.05 14.86
C ALA A 283 -9.21 -3.38 14.58
N ARG A 284 -9.25 -3.77 13.30
CA ARG A 284 -9.71 -5.09 12.88
C ARG A 284 -8.55 -5.85 12.29
N VAL A 285 -8.22 -7.01 12.86
CA VAL A 285 -7.17 -7.88 12.34
C VAL A 285 -7.79 -9.16 11.81
N GLU A 286 -7.48 -9.48 10.57
CA GLU A 286 -7.86 -10.71 9.91
C GLU A 286 -6.61 -11.45 9.43
N ILE A 287 -6.62 -12.78 9.57
CA ILE A 287 -5.55 -13.66 9.09
C ILE A 287 -6.13 -14.50 7.95
N ASP A 288 -5.42 -14.53 6.83
CA ASP A 288 -5.82 -15.31 5.67
C ASP A 288 -5.63 -16.81 5.91
N ASP A 289 -6.72 -17.54 6.03
CA ASP A 289 -6.71 -19.00 6.09
C ASP A 289 -6.74 -19.69 4.72
N THR A 290 -6.88 -18.93 3.62
CA THR A 290 -7.04 -19.49 2.26
C THR A 290 -5.72 -19.75 1.53
N GLY A 291 -4.62 -19.22 2.04
CA GLY A 291 -3.27 -19.47 1.51
C GLY A 291 -2.87 -18.52 0.37
N LEU A 292 -3.40 -17.30 0.37
CA LEU A 292 -3.03 -16.24 -0.55
C LEU A 292 -1.54 -15.92 -0.42
N PRO A 293 -0.82 -15.78 -1.56
CA PRO A 293 0.56 -15.31 -1.52
C PRO A 293 0.59 -13.84 -1.13
N HIS A 294 1.69 -13.43 -0.48
CA HIS A 294 1.98 -12.02 -0.18
C HIS A 294 1.79 -11.15 -1.43
N ALA A 295 2.37 -11.55 -2.57
CA ALA A 295 2.21 -10.88 -3.84
C ALA A 295 0.89 -11.24 -4.55
N PHE A 296 -0.25 -11.00 -3.89
CA PHE A 296 -1.58 -11.34 -4.42
C PHE A 296 -1.85 -10.71 -5.81
N CYS A 297 -1.28 -9.53 -6.07
CA CYS A 297 -1.41 -8.79 -7.31
C CYS A 297 -0.77 -9.47 -8.54
N THR A 298 -0.06 -10.59 -8.34
CA THR A 298 0.57 -11.33 -9.46
C THR A 298 -0.42 -12.19 -10.26
N THR A 299 -1.66 -12.36 -9.77
CA THR A 299 -2.70 -13.15 -10.46
C THR A 299 -4.06 -12.48 -10.31
N GLU A 300 -4.90 -12.62 -11.33
CA GLU A 300 -6.27 -12.11 -11.35
C GLU A 300 -7.10 -12.72 -10.21
N LYS A 301 -7.08 -14.04 -10.06
CA LYS A 301 -7.82 -14.77 -9.01
C LYS A 301 -7.55 -14.23 -7.60
N ASN A 302 -6.28 -14.04 -7.24
CA ASN A 302 -5.94 -13.53 -5.91
C ASN A 302 -6.31 -12.05 -5.76
N SER A 303 -6.17 -11.27 -6.84
CA SER A 303 -6.61 -9.87 -6.89
C SER A 303 -8.12 -9.73 -6.67
N GLU A 304 -8.93 -10.62 -7.24
CA GLU A 304 -10.39 -10.62 -7.05
C GLU A 304 -10.80 -10.93 -5.60
N ILE A 305 -10.10 -11.85 -4.94
CA ILE A 305 -10.37 -12.21 -3.53
C ILE A 305 -10.07 -11.00 -2.62
N ILE A 306 -8.93 -10.34 -2.83
CA ILE A 306 -8.56 -9.15 -2.05
C ILE A 306 -9.48 -7.97 -2.37
N ALA A 307 -9.87 -7.79 -3.64
CA ALA A 307 -10.82 -6.76 -4.03
C ALA A 307 -12.20 -6.96 -3.37
N ALA A 308 -12.68 -8.20 -3.25
CA ALA A 308 -13.90 -8.51 -2.52
C ALA A 308 -13.81 -8.09 -1.05
N LYS A 309 -12.71 -8.44 -0.39
CA LYS A 309 -12.46 -8.08 1.01
C LYS A 309 -12.38 -6.57 1.23
N VAL A 310 -11.65 -5.84 0.38
CA VAL A 310 -11.56 -4.38 0.45
C VAL A 310 -12.91 -3.74 0.19
N ALA A 311 -13.72 -4.26 -0.74
CA ALA A 311 -15.08 -3.77 -0.98
C ALA A 311 -15.99 -3.94 0.24
N GLU A 312 -15.86 -5.05 0.98
CA GLU A 312 -16.61 -5.27 2.23
C GLU A 312 -16.24 -4.24 3.29
N TRP A 313 -14.96 -3.99 3.52
CA TRP A 313 -14.52 -2.96 4.47
C TRP A 313 -14.93 -1.56 4.03
N LEU A 314 -14.85 -1.24 2.73
CA LEU A 314 -15.34 0.04 2.21
C LEU A 314 -16.83 0.22 2.47
N LYS A 315 -17.62 -0.85 2.29
CA LYS A 315 -19.07 -0.82 2.57
C LYS A 315 -19.33 -0.60 4.07
N GLU A 316 -18.59 -1.28 4.94
CA GLU A 316 -18.67 -1.13 6.40
C GLU A 316 -18.38 0.33 6.82
N VAL A 317 -17.28 0.90 6.31
CA VAL A 317 -16.90 2.30 6.58
C VAL A 317 -17.97 3.26 6.08
N TRP A 318 -18.45 3.06 4.85
CA TRP A 318 -19.48 3.89 4.25
C TRP A 318 -20.81 3.85 5.00
N ASP A 319 -21.26 2.66 5.41
CA ASP A 319 -22.49 2.51 6.19
C ASP A 319 -22.37 3.15 7.57
N GLY A 320 -21.17 3.14 8.15
CA GLY A 320 -20.85 3.89 9.37
C GLY A 320 -21.03 5.39 9.21
N LEU A 321 -20.63 5.96 8.06
CA LEU A 321 -20.78 7.39 7.75
C LEU A 321 -22.24 7.79 7.43
N ALA A 322 -23.03 6.88 6.84
CA ALA A 322 -24.37 7.18 6.35
C ALA A 322 -25.47 7.16 7.44
N GLN A 323 -25.19 6.61 8.62
CA GLN A 323 -26.17 6.56 9.70
C GLN A 323 -26.30 7.91 10.42
N PRO A 324 -27.53 8.41 10.67
CA PRO A 324 -27.73 9.64 11.43
C PRO A 324 -27.12 9.52 12.84
N THR A 325 -26.47 10.59 13.28
CA THR A 325 -26.34 10.93 14.69
C THR A 325 -27.76 11.03 15.25
N ALA A 326 -28.16 10.02 16.02
CA ALA A 326 -29.44 10.01 16.72
C ALA A 326 -29.44 11.04 17.86
#